data_AF-A0A937Z3B8-F1
#
_entry.id   AF-A0A937Z3B8-F1
#
_cell.length_a   1.000
_cell.length_b   1.000
_cell.length_c   1.000
_cell.angle_alpha   90.00
_cell.angle_beta   90.00
_cell.angle_gamma   90.00
#
_symmetry.space_group_name_H-M   'P 1'
#
loop_
_entity.id
_entity.type
_entity.pdbx_description
1 polymer ?
#
loop_
_entity_poly.entity_id
_entity_poly.type
_entity_poly.pdbx_seq_one_letter_code
_entity_poly.pdbx_strand_id
1 'polypeptide(L)'
;KLDGLRIVIDTAHGAAYKVAPTALWELGAEIIQIGHEPNGTNINQKCGSTHPEAMCAKVKELRADIGIALDGDADRVIIADEHGQVVDGDQVMALIASSWARRGELRGGGIVATVMSNLGLERFLAGHKLTLARTKVGDRYVVEHMRANGFNVGGEQSGHIVLSEFSTTGDGLLAAFQVLAEVKRSGRPVSEVCRLFDPVPQVLKSVRFGGGRPLEDKEVRRLIADGERKLGNFGRIVVRASGTEPVIRVMAEGDDETMVRTIVENVCAAVASSKA
;
A
#
# COMPACT_ATOMS: atom_id res chain seq x y z
N LYS A 1 -3.26 20.69 -15.60
CA LYS A 1 -4.72 20.59 -15.83
C LYS A 1 -5.06 19.13 -16.14
N LEU A 2 -6.23 18.68 -15.71
CA LEU A 2 -6.72 17.29 -15.82
C LEU A 2 -7.81 17.15 -16.90
N ASP A 3 -7.93 18.13 -17.80
CA ASP A 3 -8.94 18.15 -18.86
C ASP A 3 -9.00 16.82 -19.62
N GLY A 4 -10.21 16.32 -19.84
CA GLY A 4 -10.45 15.07 -20.56
C GLY A 4 -10.23 13.79 -19.74
N LEU A 5 -9.92 13.88 -18.44
CA LEU A 5 -9.99 12.72 -17.54
C LEU A 5 -11.36 12.63 -16.87
N ARG A 6 -11.91 11.43 -16.85
CA ARG A 6 -13.07 11.04 -16.06
C ARG A 6 -12.63 10.28 -14.82
N ILE A 7 -12.96 10.81 -13.65
CA ILE A 7 -12.48 10.33 -12.36
C ILE A 7 -13.66 9.89 -11.50
N VAL A 8 -13.66 8.64 -11.05
CA VAL A 8 -14.52 8.21 -9.93
C VAL A 8 -13.79 8.49 -8.63
N ILE A 9 -14.37 9.31 -7.76
CA ILE A 9 -13.84 9.63 -6.44
C ILE A 9 -14.77 9.06 -5.36
N ASP A 10 -14.24 8.16 -4.53
CA ASP A 10 -14.87 7.66 -3.31
C ASP A 10 -14.24 8.36 -2.11
N THR A 11 -15.04 9.19 -1.43
CA THR A 11 -14.57 9.98 -0.28
C THR A 11 -14.92 9.34 1.07
N ALA A 12 -15.36 8.08 1.08
CA ALA A 12 -15.64 7.29 2.28
C ALA A 12 -16.63 7.91 3.28
N HIS A 13 -17.47 8.84 2.82
CA HIS A 13 -18.29 9.73 3.65
C HIS A 13 -17.45 10.45 4.73
N GLY A 14 -16.19 10.72 4.43
CA GLY A 14 -15.18 11.24 5.33
C GLY A 14 -14.86 12.72 5.13
N ALA A 15 -13.73 13.16 5.68
CA ALA A 15 -13.26 14.53 5.69
C ALA A 15 -13.10 15.14 4.29
N ALA A 16 -12.70 14.33 3.31
CA ALA A 16 -12.43 14.79 1.95
C ALA A 16 -13.67 14.95 1.06
N TYR A 17 -14.89 14.66 1.54
CA TYR A 17 -16.11 14.65 0.70
C TYR A 17 -16.39 15.93 -0.09
N LYS A 18 -15.95 17.09 0.43
CA LYS A 18 -16.01 18.37 -0.29
C LYS A 18 -14.73 18.69 -1.03
N VAL A 19 -13.59 18.56 -0.35
CA VAL A 19 -12.29 19.07 -0.83
C VAL A 19 -11.78 18.27 -2.03
N ALA A 20 -11.79 16.93 -1.96
CA ALA A 20 -11.24 16.11 -3.03
C ALA A 20 -11.99 16.28 -4.37
N PRO A 21 -13.35 16.17 -4.41
CA PRO A 21 -14.06 16.38 -5.66
C PRO A 21 -13.92 17.80 -6.22
N THR A 22 -13.96 18.82 -5.35
CA THR A 22 -13.82 20.22 -5.76
C THR A 22 -12.45 20.48 -6.39
N ALA A 23 -11.36 20.04 -5.73
CA ALA A 23 -10.01 20.25 -6.22
C ALA A 23 -9.75 19.55 -7.57
N LEU A 24 -10.26 18.32 -7.74
CA LEU A 24 -10.14 17.59 -9.00
C LEU A 24 -10.93 18.27 -10.13
N TRP A 25 -12.13 18.77 -9.83
CA TRP A 25 -12.97 19.50 -10.78
C TRP A 25 -12.34 20.84 -11.20
N GLU A 26 -11.79 21.62 -10.27
CA GLU A 26 -11.11 22.90 -10.57
C GLU A 26 -9.88 22.72 -11.49
N LEU A 27 -9.27 21.54 -11.43
CA LEU A 27 -8.18 21.16 -12.31
C LEU A 27 -8.64 20.73 -13.71
N GLY A 28 -9.95 20.56 -13.95
CA GLY A 28 -10.56 20.31 -15.26
C GLY A 28 -11.09 18.89 -15.50
N ALA A 29 -11.04 18.00 -14.50
CA ALA A 29 -11.53 16.63 -14.65
C ALA A 29 -13.07 16.55 -14.58
N GLU A 30 -13.65 15.57 -15.27
CA GLU A 30 -15.04 15.14 -15.08
C GLU A 30 -15.10 14.25 -13.82
N ILE A 31 -15.92 14.63 -12.84
CA ILE A 31 -15.93 13.96 -11.52
C ILE A 31 -17.23 13.19 -11.32
N ILE A 32 -17.11 11.90 -10.99
CA ILE A 32 -18.17 11.06 -10.48
C ILE A 32 -17.93 10.78 -9.01
N GLN A 33 -18.81 11.30 -8.16
CA GLN A 33 -18.68 11.20 -6.70
C GLN A 33 -19.46 10.00 -6.18
N ILE A 34 -18.81 9.15 -5.37
CA ILE A 34 -19.47 8.15 -4.53
C ILE A 34 -18.97 8.31 -3.10
N GLY A 35 -19.69 7.75 -2.13
CA GLY A 35 -19.30 7.91 -0.73
C GLY A 35 -19.19 9.39 -0.31
N HIS A 36 -20.04 10.28 -0.84
CA HIS A 36 -19.86 11.74 -0.73
C HIS A 36 -20.94 12.47 0.09
N GLU A 37 -21.89 11.72 0.66
CA GLU A 37 -23.01 12.26 1.45
C GLU A 37 -22.87 11.85 2.93
N PRO A 38 -21.98 12.47 3.72
CA PRO A 38 -21.83 12.14 5.13
C PRO A 38 -23.07 12.52 5.93
N ASN A 39 -23.52 11.61 6.81
CA ASN A 39 -24.66 11.83 7.72
C ASN A 39 -24.25 11.75 9.21
N GLY A 40 -22.95 11.68 9.50
CA GLY A 40 -22.39 11.55 10.84
C GLY A 40 -22.26 10.11 11.36
N THR A 41 -22.82 9.11 10.67
CA THR A 41 -22.77 7.70 11.09
C THR A 41 -22.33 6.72 9.99
N ASN A 42 -22.23 7.17 8.74
CA ASN A 42 -21.90 6.34 7.57
C ASN A 42 -20.44 6.41 7.10
N ILE A 43 -19.53 7.01 7.87
CA ILE A 43 -18.09 7.07 7.53
C ILE A 43 -17.52 5.65 7.37
N ASN A 44 -16.75 5.42 6.30
CA ASN A 44 -16.14 4.14 5.91
C ASN A 44 -17.13 2.95 5.76
N GLN A 45 -18.43 3.21 5.68
CA GLN A 45 -19.43 2.15 5.64
C GLN A 45 -19.50 1.49 4.25
N LYS A 46 -18.69 0.43 4.05
CA LYS A 46 -18.59 -0.31 2.77
C LYS A 46 -18.18 0.58 1.58
N CYS A 47 -17.33 1.57 1.86
CA CYS A 47 -16.77 2.50 0.89
C CYS A 47 -15.35 2.91 1.32
N GLY A 48 -14.67 3.66 0.47
CA GLY A 48 -13.32 4.18 0.72
C GLY A 48 -12.20 3.19 0.44
N SER A 49 -10.98 3.57 0.82
CA SER A 49 -9.75 2.83 0.48
C SER A 49 -9.74 1.37 1.00
N THR A 50 -10.41 1.08 2.11
CA THR A 50 -10.53 -0.28 2.66
C THR A 50 -11.62 -1.13 2.00
N HIS A 51 -12.55 -0.50 1.26
CA HIS A 51 -13.64 -1.14 0.54
C HIS A 51 -13.80 -0.54 -0.87
N PRO A 52 -12.78 -0.71 -1.75
CA PRO A 52 -12.74 -0.05 -3.05
C PRO A 52 -13.67 -0.69 -4.09
N GLU A 53 -14.40 -1.75 -3.75
CA GLU A 53 -15.18 -2.55 -4.70
C GLU A 53 -16.25 -1.72 -5.42
N ALA A 54 -16.93 -0.83 -4.69
CA ALA A 54 -17.94 0.06 -5.26
C ALA A 54 -17.32 1.05 -6.25
N MET A 55 -16.17 1.63 -5.89
CA MET A 55 -15.39 2.52 -6.75
C MET A 55 -14.94 1.79 -8.02
N CYS A 56 -14.35 0.60 -7.88
CA CYS A 56 -13.88 -0.23 -9.00
C CYS A 56 -15.02 -0.64 -9.95
N ALA A 57 -16.19 -0.99 -9.40
CA ALA A 57 -17.37 -1.30 -10.20
C ALA A 57 -17.85 -0.07 -10.97
N LYS A 58 -17.87 1.10 -10.33
CA LYS A 58 -18.31 2.36 -10.95
C LYS A 58 -17.35 2.82 -12.05
N VAL A 59 -16.04 2.61 -11.90
CA VAL A 59 -15.04 2.88 -12.95
C VAL A 59 -15.38 2.11 -14.22
N LYS A 60 -15.63 0.79 -14.10
CA LYS A 60 -16.02 -0.06 -15.24
C LYS A 60 -17.36 0.35 -15.84
N GLU A 61 -18.36 0.59 -15.00
CA GLU A 61 -19.71 0.96 -15.41
C GLU A 61 -19.71 2.23 -16.28
N LEU A 62 -18.97 3.24 -15.85
CA LEU A 62 -18.96 4.56 -16.49
C LEU A 62 -17.80 4.77 -17.46
N ARG A 63 -16.96 3.75 -17.66
CA ARG A 63 -15.72 3.82 -18.45
C ARG A 63 -14.87 5.02 -18.02
N ALA A 64 -14.71 5.17 -16.72
CA ALA A 64 -13.84 6.20 -16.16
C ALA A 64 -12.37 5.80 -16.38
N ASP A 65 -11.50 6.80 -16.52
CA ASP A 65 -10.08 6.57 -16.74
C ASP A 65 -9.37 6.11 -15.47
N ILE A 66 -9.87 6.56 -14.31
CA ILE A 66 -9.27 6.29 -13.01
C ILE A 66 -10.31 6.30 -11.90
N GLY A 67 -10.10 5.44 -10.91
CA GLY A 67 -10.78 5.50 -9.63
C GLY A 67 -9.84 5.91 -8.51
N ILE A 68 -10.32 6.74 -7.59
CA ILE A 68 -9.59 7.20 -6.41
C ILE A 68 -10.48 6.93 -5.21
N ALA A 69 -10.01 6.13 -4.25
CA ALA A 69 -10.70 5.87 -3.01
C ALA A 69 -9.86 6.35 -1.84
N LEU A 70 -10.37 7.35 -1.12
CA LEU A 70 -9.79 7.87 0.12
C LEU A 70 -10.41 7.15 1.32
N ASP A 71 -9.80 7.22 2.50
CA ASP A 71 -10.45 6.83 3.75
C ASP A 71 -11.06 8.02 4.49
N GLY A 72 -11.63 7.74 5.67
CA GLY A 72 -12.44 8.66 6.45
C GLY A 72 -11.76 10.00 6.77
N ASP A 73 -10.46 10.03 6.99
CA ASP A 73 -9.65 11.25 7.22
C ASP A 73 -8.71 11.58 6.06
N ALA A 74 -8.71 10.76 5.00
CA ALA A 74 -8.03 10.96 3.73
C ALA A 74 -6.49 11.00 3.80
N ASP A 75 -5.91 10.33 4.80
CA ASP A 75 -4.46 10.10 4.86
C ASP A 75 -4.03 8.92 3.96
N ARG A 76 -4.98 8.11 3.48
CA ARG A 76 -4.75 6.99 2.56
C ARG A 76 -5.43 7.16 1.22
N VAL A 77 -4.85 6.51 0.21
CA VAL A 77 -5.45 6.37 -1.12
C VAL A 77 -5.27 4.97 -1.68
N ILE A 78 -6.34 4.45 -2.28
CA ILE A 78 -6.28 3.32 -3.22
C ILE A 78 -6.73 3.81 -4.59
N ILE A 79 -6.00 3.39 -5.62
CA ILE A 79 -6.30 3.72 -7.00
C ILE A 79 -6.94 2.51 -7.68
N ALA A 80 -7.83 2.76 -8.64
CA ALA A 80 -8.23 1.75 -9.61
C ALA A 80 -7.87 2.21 -11.03
N ASP A 81 -7.34 1.29 -11.83
CA ASP A 81 -7.14 1.51 -13.26
C ASP A 81 -8.47 1.54 -14.04
N GLU A 82 -8.41 1.88 -15.33
CA GLU A 82 -9.59 1.97 -16.21
C GLU A 82 -10.33 0.62 -16.39
N HIS A 83 -9.71 -0.50 -15.98
CA HIS A 83 -10.32 -1.82 -15.95
C HIS A 83 -10.94 -2.15 -14.59
N GLY A 84 -10.96 -1.19 -13.66
CA GLY A 84 -11.46 -1.35 -12.30
C GLY A 84 -10.63 -2.32 -11.47
N GLN A 85 -9.33 -2.41 -11.75
CA GLN A 85 -8.41 -3.22 -10.97
C GLN A 85 -7.63 -2.35 -9.99
N VAL A 86 -7.46 -2.85 -8.77
CA VAL A 86 -6.80 -2.12 -7.69
C VAL A 86 -5.30 -1.94 -7.98
N VAL A 87 -4.84 -0.72 -7.75
CA VAL A 87 -3.44 -0.29 -7.69
C VAL A 87 -3.19 0.13 -6.24
N ASP A 88 -2.42 -0.68 -5.52
CA ASP A 88 -2.15 -0.49 -4.10
C ASP A 88 -1.08 0.58 -3.82
N GLY A 89 -0.82 0.84 -2.54
CA GLY A 89 0.17 1.84 -2.13
C GLY A 89 1.59 1.54 -2.59
N ASP A 90 1.96 0.27 -2.78
CA ASP A 90 3.31 -0.08 -3.25
C ASP A 90 3.49 0.29 -4.73
N GLN A 91 2.49 0.08 -5.57
CA GLN A 91 2.50 0.53 -6.97
C GLN A 91 2.54 2.06 -7.07
N VAL A 92 1.75 2.76 -6.25
CA VAL A 92 1.76 4.23 -6.20
C VAL A 92 3.14 4.75 -5.76
N MET A 93 3.75 4.14 -4.73
CA MET A 93 5.10 4.49 -4.30
C MET A 93 6.14 4.23 -5.41
N ALA A 94 6.06 3.10 -6.13
CA ALA A 94 6.93 2.81 -7.27
C ALA A 94 6.83 3.87 -8.38
N LEU A 95 5.60 4.32 -8.66
CA LEU A 95 5.33 5.34 -9.67
C LEU A 95 5.96 6.67 -9.29
N ILE A 96 5.70 7.13 -8.07
CA ILE A 96 6.23 8.38 -7.57
C ILE A 96 7.75 8.33 -7.52
N ALA A 97 8.33 7.27 -6.93
CA ALA A 97 9.77 7.10 -6.79
C ALA A 97 10.49 7.13 -8.14
N SER A 98 10.04 6.31 -9.11
CA SER A 98 10.67 6.24 -10.43
C SER A 98 10.50 7.54 -11.21
N SER A 99 9.33 8.18 -11.12
CA SER A 99 9.05 9.46 -11.77
C SER A 99 9.92 10.60 -11.19
N TRP A 100 10.02 10.70 -9.87
CA TRP A 100 10.83 11.71 -9.19
C TRP A 100 12.33 11.47 -9.39
N ALA A 101 12.76 10.21 -9.44
CA ALA A 101 14.15 9.86 -9.76
C ALA A 101 14.53 10.31 -11.18
N ARG A 102 13.66 10.08 -12.18
CA ARG A 102 13.88 10.55 -13.57
C ARG A 102 13.98 12.08 -13.67
N ARG A 103 13.30 12.82 -12.79
CA ARG A 103 13.30 14.29 -12.75
C ARG A 103 14.37 14.88 -11.83
N GLY A 104 15.14 14.07 -11.10
CA GLY A 104 16.10 14.56 -10.11
C GLY A 104 15.46 15.16 -8.85
N GLU A 105 14.20 14.83 -8.57
CA GLU A 105 13.44 15.32 -7.42
C GLU A 105 13.47 14.35 -6.23
N LEU A 106 13.81 13.08 -6.46
CA LEU A 106 13.89 12.06 -5.40
C LEU A 106 15.13 12.25 -4.53
N ARG A 107 14.96 12.29 -3.22
CA ARG A 107 16.03 12.43 -2.21
C ARG A 107 16.22 11.13 -1.43
N GLY A 108 17.41 10.95 -0.84
CA GLY A 108 17.77 9.75 -0.07
C GLY A 108 18.18 8.54 -0.91
N GLY A 109 18.13 8.62 -2.25
CA GLY A 109 18.52 7.53 -3.14
C GLY A 109 17.50 6.40 -3.27
N GLY A 110 16.27 6.60 -2.77
CA GLY A 110 15.24 5.58 -2.74
C GLY A 110 13.99 6.02 -2.01
N ILE A 111 13.26 5.06 -1.43
CA ILE A 111 12.07 5.32 -0.60
C ILE A 111 12.12 4.57 0.72
N VAL A 112 11.26 4.99 1.66
CA VAL A 112 11.06 4.32 2.94
C VAL A 112 9.71 3.62 2.94
N ALA A 113 9.68 2.33 3.26
CA ALA A 113 8.41 1.61 3.45
C ALA A 113 8.50 0.65 4.63
N THR A 114 7.36 0.14 5.09
CA THR A 114 7.39 -0.83 6.18
C THR A 114 7.84 -2.20 5.69
N VAL A 115 8.12 -3.10 6.63
CA VAL A 115 8.38 -4.51 6.35
C VAL A 115 7.24 -5.20 5.59
N MET A 116 6.02 -4.62 5.53
CA MET A 116 4.88 -5.21 4.83
C MET A 116 4.92 -5.03 3.31
N SER A 117 5.59 -3.98 2.80
CA SER A 117 5.61 -3.71 1.36
C SER A 117 6.24 -4.87 0.58
N ASN A 118 5.59 -5.25 -0.51
CA ASN A 118 5.85 -6.46 -1.28
C ASN A 118 7.29 -6.53 -1.81
N LEU A 119 7.86 -7.74 -1.93
CA LEU A 119 9.20 -7.95 -2.50
C LEU A 119 9.31 -7.46 -3.94
N GLY A 120 8.22 -7.48 -4.71
CA GLY A 120 8.16 -6.93 -6.06
C GLY A 120 8.56 -5.46 -6.14
N LEU A 121 8.14 -4.64 -5.16
CA LEU A 121 8.55 -3.24 -5.05
C LEU A 121 10.06 -3.10 -4.85
N GLU A 122 10.65 -3.93 -3.99
CA GLU A 122 12.09 -3.93 -3.73
C GLU A 122 12.89 -4.27 -4.99
N ARG A 123 12.46 -5.33 -5.71
CA ARG A 123 13.07 -5.74 -6.98
C ARG A 123 12.95 -4.65 -8.04
N PHE A 124 11.78 -4.01 -8.14
CA PHE A 124 11.54 -2.90 -9.07
C PHE A 124 12.48 -1.73 -8.81
N LEU A 125 12.59 -1.30 -7.55
CA LEU A 125 13.47 -0.19 -7.14
C LEU A 125 14.94 -0.52 -7.41
N ALA A 126 15.38 -1.74 -7.07
CA ALA A 126 16.74 -2.19 -7.34
C ALA A 126 17.07 -2.15 -8.84
N GLY A 127 16.13 -2.55 -9.70
CA GLY A 127 16.25 -2.43 -11.16
C GLY A 127 16.43 -0.99 -11.65
N HIS A 128 15.96 -0.01 -10.88
CA HIS A 128 16.13 1.43 -11.13
C HIS A 128 17.31 2.05 -10.36
N LYS A 129 18.16 1.24 -9.73
CA LYS A 129 19.26 1.69 -8.86
C LYS A 129 18.78 2.56 -7.69
N LEU A 130 17.57 2.29 -7.21
CA LEU A 130 16.96 2.92 -6.04
C LEU A 130 16.94 1.95 -4.86
N THR A 131 17.08 2.47 -3.64
CA THR A 131 17.04 1.67 -2.42
C THR A 131 15.63 1.62 -1.81
N LEU A 132 15.32 0.53 -1.11
CA LEU A 132 14.14 0.45 -0.25
C LEU A 132 14.58 0.34 1.21
N ALA A 133 14.40 1.42 1.97
CA ALA A 133 14.62 1.41 3.41
C ALA A 133 13.41 0.82 4.13
N ARG A 134 13.59 -0.33 4.80
CA ARG A 134 12.49 -1.03 5.48
C ARG A 134 12.42 -0.66 6.97
N THR A 135 11.23 -0.28 7.42
CA THR A 135 10.96 0.09 8.82
C THR A 135 9.93 -0.85 9.47
N LYS A 136 9.77 -0.75 10.80
CA LYS A 136 8.67 -1.42 11.51
C LYS A 136 7.32 -0.89 10.99
N VAL A 137 6.27 -1.69 11.13
CA VAL A 137 4.91 -1.29 10.71
C VAL A 137 4.40 -0.13 11.55
N GLY A 138 3.81 0.86 10.87
CA GLY A 138 3.37 2.13 11.44
C GLY A 138 4.01 3.33 10.77
N ASP A 139 3.17 4.25 10.30
CA ASP A 139 3.48 5.59 9.77
C ASP A 139 4.61 6.32 10.53
N ARG A 140 4.58 6.28 11.86
CA ARG A 140 5.59 6.89 12.73
C ARG A 140 7.01 6.46 12.37
N TYR A 141 7.24 5.16 12.18
CA TYR A 141 8.58 4.64 11.90
C TYR A 141 9.06 5.01 10.50
N VAL A 142 8.13 5.10 9.54
CA VAL A 142 8.41 5.58 8.19
C VAL A 142 8.88 7.03 8.25
N VAL A 143 8.09 7.91 8.87
CA VAL A 143 8.41 9.34 8.97
C VAL A 143 9.68 9.61 9.78
N GLU A 144 9.89 8.89 10.89
CA GLU A 144 11.13 8.98 11.68
C GLU A 144 12.36 8.63 10.83
N HIS A 145 12.31 7.54 10.06
CA HIS A 145 13.43 7.14 9.20
C HIS A 145 13.64 8.13 8.04
N MET A 146 12.57 8.62 7.43
CA MET A 146 12.65 9.62 6.36
C MET A 146 13.39 10.88 6.84
N ARG A 147 12.99 11.42 8.00
CA ARG A 147 13.60 12.62 8.58
C ARG A 147 15.05 12.40 8.98
N ALA A 148 15.36 11.25 9.59
CA ALA A 148 16.72 10.96 10.05
C ALA A 148 17.72 10.77 8.90
N ASN A 149 17.26 10.32 7.73
CA ASN A 149 18.13 9.94 6.61
C ASN A 149 17.89 10.75 5.32
N GLY A 150 17.06 11.79 5.38
CA GLY A 150 16.85 12.72 4.25
C GLY A 150 16.07 12.15 3.06
N PHE A 151 15.16 11.19 3.29
CA PHE A 151 14.25 10.70 2.24
C PHE A 151 13.03 11.62 2.13
N ASN A 152 12.51 11.79 0.91
CA ASN A 152 11.33 12.61 0.67
C ASN A 152 10.09 11.85 0.17
N VAL A 153 10.20 10.54 0.01
CA VAL A 153 9.07 9.64 -0.29
C VAL A 153 9.11 8.46 0.68
N GLY A 154 7.97 8.17 1.27
CA GLY A 154 7.77 6.93 2.01
C GLY A 154 6.30 6.60 2.22
N GLY A 155 6.01 5.40 2.70
CA GLY A 155 4.62 5.02 2.94
C GLY A 155 4.41 3.56 3.29
N GLU A 156 3.15 3.15 3.16
CA GLU A 156 2.66 1.80 3.42
C GLU A 156 1.82 1.29 2.25
N GLN A 157 1.80 -0.03 2.06
CA GLN A 157 0.97 -0.69 1.05
C GLN A 157 -0.53 -0.34 1.17
N SER A 158 -0.98 0.02 2.38
CA SER A 158 -2.36 0.47 2.66
C SER A 158 -2.76 1.76 1.94
N GLY A 159 -1.81 2.46 1.31
CA GLY A 159 -2.05 3.74 0.64
C GLY A 159 -1.71 4.97 1.48
N HIS A 160 -1.20 4.79 2.71
CA HIS A 160 -0.66 5.90 3.51
C HIS A 160 0.69 6.32 2.93
N ILE A 161 0.74 7.43 2.19
CA ILE A 161 1.94 7.86 1.45
C ILE A 161 2.32 9.27 1.87
N VAL A 162 3.56 9.41 2.33
CA VAL A 162 4.16 10.66 2.79
C VAL A 162 5.06 11.22 1.71
N LEU A 163 4.78 12.46 1.30
CA LEU A 163 5.57 13.22 0.35
C LEU A 163 6.09 14.49 1.05
N SER A 164 7.29 14.41 1.62
CA SER A 164 7.77 15.42 2.58
C SER A 164 8.07 16.79 1.97
N GLU A 165 8.11 16.89 0.64
CA GLU A 165 8.22 18.19 -0.04
C GLU A 165 6.93 19.02 0.10
N PHE A 166 5.79 18.38 0.42
CA PHE A 166 4.48 19.03 0.44
C PHE A 166 3.75 18.89 1.77
N SER A 167 3.86 17.74 2.45
CA SER A 167 3.16 17.45 3.70
C SER A 167 4.07 16.79 4.73
N THR A 168 3.76 16.95 6.01
CA THR A 168 4.50 16.32 7.11
C THR A 168 3.96 14.95 7.51
N THR A 169 2.86 14.50 6.90
CA THR A 169 2.12 13.26 7.17
C THR A 169 1.61 12.63 5.86
N GLY A 170 1.00 11.45 5.95
CA GLY A 170 0.32 10.83 4.82
C GLY A 170 -0.83 11.68 4.31
N ASP A 171 -0.94 11.81 2.98
CA ASP A 171 -1.99 12.57 2.32
C ASP A 171 -2.42 11.83 1.05
N GLY A 172 -3.60 11.20 1.11
CA GLY A 172 -4.10 10.37 0.03
C GLY A 172 -4.43 11.18 -1.23
N LEU A 173 -4.97 12.39 -1.07
CA LEU A 173 -5.32 13.25 -2.19
C LEU A 173 -4.05 13.77 -2.89
N LEU A 174 -3.02 14.15 -2.14
CA LEU A 174 -1.74 14.56 -2.69
C LEU A 174 -1.05 13.42 -3.44
N ALA A 175 -1.04 12.21 -2.88
CA ALA A 175 -0.52 11.03 -3.56
C ALA A 175 -1.30 10.76 -4.86
N ALA A 176 -2.64 10.89 -4.84
CA ALA A 176 -3.46 10.78 -6.04
C ALA A 176 -3.09 11.84 -7.10
N PHE A 177 -2.80 13.07 -6.71
CA PHE A 177 -2.35 14.11 -7.65
C PHE A 177 -1.02 13.76 -8.31
N GLN A 178 -0.08 13.12 -7.61
CA GLN A 178 1.16 12.65 -8.23
C GLN A 178 0.90 11.57 -9.29
N VAL A 179 -0.03 10.64 -9.02
CA VAL A 179 -0.47 9.63 -9.99
C VAL A 179 -1.09 10.30 -11.21
N LEU A 180 -2.08 11.18 -11.00
CA LEU A 180 -2.76 11.90 -12.08
C LEU A 180 -1.79 12.75 -12.93
N ALA A 181 -0.80 13.37 -12.29
CA ALA A 181 0.23 14.13 -13.01
C ALA A 181 1.06 13.24 -13.93
N GLU A 182 1.43 12.03 -13.51
CA GLU A 182 2.17 11.09 -14.36
C GLU A 182 1.29 10.49 -15.46
N VAL A 183 0.02 10.18 -15.17
CA VAL A 183 -0.97 9.73 -16.16
C VAL A 183 -1.16 10.80 -17.25
N LYS A 184 -1.39 12.06 -16.87
CA LYS A 184 -1.50 13.16 -17.84
C LYS A 184 -0.21 13.39 -18.63
N ARG A 185 0.96 13.29 -17.99
CA ARG A 185 2.26 13.49 -18.65
C ARG A 185 2.57 12.40 -19.67
N SER A 186 2.25 11.15 -19.34
CA SER A 186 2.48 10.01 -20.21
C SER A 186 1.47 9.91 -21.36
N GLY A 187 0.25 10.41 -21.15
CA GLY A 187 -0.85 10.27 -22.13
C GLY A 187 -1.31 8.82 -22.32
N ARG A 188 -0.96 7.93 -21.38
CA ARG A 188 -1.26 6.49 -21.43
C ARG A 188 -2.34 6.10 -20.42
N PRO A 189 -3.03 4.97 -20.62
CA PRO A 189 -4.00 4.44 -19.66
C PRO A 189 -3.38 4.18 -18.28
N VAL A 190 -4.21 4.21 -17.23
CA VAL A 190 -3.73 4.05 -15.85
C VAL A 190 -3.12 2.67 -15.61
N SER A 191 -3.69 1.62 -16.22
CA SER A 191 -3.16 0.26 -16.14
C SER A 191 -1.72 0.17 -16.65
N GLU A 192 -1.38 0.94 -17.68
CA GLU A 192 -0.03 1.00 -18.27
C GLU A 192 0.94 1.87 -17.47
N VAL A 193 0.43 2.91 -16.80
CA VAL A 193 1.23 3.86 -16.03
C VAL A 193 1.53 3.35 -14.63
N CYS A 194 0.54 2.73 -13.99
CA CYS A 194 0.60 2.41 -12.57
C CYS A 194 0.96 0.96 -12.26
N ARG A 195 0.93 0.04 -13.23
CA ARG A 195 1.40 -1.35 -13.02
C ARG A 195 2.87 -1.45 -13.39
N LEU A 196 3.73 -1.17 -12.42
CA LEU A 196 5.17 -1.06 -12.65
C LEU A 196 5.94 -2.34 -12.34
N PHE A 197 5.36 -3.22 -11.53
CA PHE A 197 5.91 -4.51 -11.20
C PHE A 197 4.80 -5.52 -10.91
N ASP A 198 5.09 -6.80 -11.06
CA ASP A 198 4.21 -7.86 -10.62
C ASP A 198 4.46 -8.14 -9.14
N PRO A 199 3.44 -8.02 -8.26
CA PRO A 199 3.59 -8.40 -6.87
C PRO A 199 3.92 -9.90 -6.77
N VAL A 200 4.89 -10.25 -5.93
CA VAL A 200 5.12 -11.66 -5.63
C VAL A 200 3.98 -12.19 -4.76
N PRO A 201 3.67 -13.50 -4.83
CA PRO A 201 2.78 -14.15 -3.87
C PRO A 201 3.17 -13.80 -2.43
N GLN A 202 2.23 -13.20 -1.69
CA GLN A 202 2.40 -12.81 -0.30
C GLN A 202 1.23 -13.37 0.50
N VAL A 203 1.53 -14.08 1.59
CA VAL A 203 0.54 -14.67 2.48
C VAL A 203 0.75 -14.13 3.88
N LEU A 204 -0.29 -13.53 4.45
CA LEU A 204 -0.33 -13.05 5.82
C LEU A 204 -1.40 -13.82 6.60
N LYS A 205 -1.00 -14.46 7.71
CA LYS A 205 -1.93 -15.10 8.66
C LYS A 205 -1.69 -14.57 10.08
N SER A 206 -2.80 -14.37 10.80
CA SER A 206 -2.79 -14.01 12.22
C SER A 206 -3.21 -15.22 13.04
N VAL A 207 -2.39 -15.62 14.02
CA VAL A 207 -2.63 -16.78 14.87
C VAL A 207 -2.76 -16.34 16.32
N ARG A 208 -3.90 -16.65 16.93
CA ARG A 208 -4.12 -16.48 18.37
C ARG A 208 -3.31 -17.53 19.13
N PHE A 209 -2.73 -17.12 20.26
CA PHE A 209 -2.02 -18.02 21.16
C PHE A 209 -2.56 -17.86 22.58
N GLY A 210 -2.54 -18.94 23.37
CA GLY A 210 -3.19 -19.04 24.68
C GLY A 210 -2.44 -18.37 25.84
N GLY A 211 -1.34 -17.67 25.57
CA GLY A 211 -0.44 -17.08 26.56
C GLY A 211 1.02 -17.48 26.34
N GLY A 212 1.93 -16.95 27.16
CA GLY A 212 3.36 -17.23 27.08
C GLY A 212 4.09 -16.48 25.97
N ARG A 213 5.22 -17.01 25.49
CA ARG A 213 6.07 -16.40 24.47
C ARG A 213 6.31 -17.37 23.31
N PRO A 214 5.35 -17.55 22.38
CA PRO A 214 5.46 -18.54 21.30
C PRO A 214 6.68 -18.37 20.40
N LEU A 215 7.20 -17.15 20.24
CA LEU A 215 8.40 -16.88 19.46
C LEU A 215 9.70 -17.33 20.16
N GLU A 216 9.63 -17.69 21.44
CA GLU A 216 10.72 -18.32 22.18
C GLU A 216 10.70 -19.84 22.11
N ASP A 217 9.60 -20.44 21.63
CA ASP A 217 9.48 -21.88 21.43
C ASP A 217 10.50 -22.38 20.39
N LYS A 218 11.18 -23.48 20.73
CA LYS A 218 12.26 -24.05 19.90
C LYS A 218 11.76 -24.51 18.54
N GLU A 219 10.55 -25.06 18.48
CA GLU A 219 9.97 -25.56 17.24
C GLU A 219 9.53 -24.41 16.34
N VAL A 220 8.93 -23.36 16.91
CA VAL A 220 8.59 -22.13 16.16
C VAL A 220 9.84 -21.50 15.56
N ARG A 221 10.93 -21.34 16.34
CA ARG A 221 12.21 -20.80 15.84
C ARG A 221 12.82 -21.67 14.74
N ARG A 222 12.76 -23.00 14.89
CA ARG A 222 13.25 -23.95 13.88
C ARG A 222 12.50 -23.78 12.56
N LEU A 223 11.18 -23.71 12.61
CA LEU A 223 10.35 -23.57 11.40
C LEU A 223 10.51 -22.20 10.73
N ILE A 224 10.72 -21.13 11.49
CA ILE A 224 11.06 -19.81 10.93
C ILE A 224 12.39 -19.90 10.17
N ALA A 225 13.44 -20.44 10.80
CA ALA A 225 14.75 -20.57 10.17
C ALA A 225 14.73 -21.52 8.96
N ASP A 226 13.93 -22.60 8.99
CA ASP A 226 13.69 -23.47 7.84
C ASP A 226 13.00 -22.71 6.70
N GLY A 227 12.01 -21.87 7.02
CA GLY A 227 11.34 -20.99 6.06
C GLY A 227 12.29 -20.00 5.41
N GLU A 228 13.11 -19.31 6.20
CA GLU A 228 14.14 -18.37 5.72
C GLU A 228 15.11 -19.06 4.75
N ARG A 229 15.59 -20.26 5.10
CA ARG A 229 16.48 -21.05 4.22
C ARG A 229 15.82 -21.46 2.91
N LYS A 230 14.56 -21.90 2.95
CA LYS A 230 13.81 -22.33 1.76
C LYS A 230 13.53 -21.17 0.80
N LEU A 231 13.18 -20.01 1.34
CA LEU A 231 12.91 -18.80 0.56
C LEU A 231 14.19 -18.21 -0.03
N GLY A 232 15.31 -18.30 0.69
CA GLY A 232 16.62 -17.85 0.22
C GLY A 232 16.59 -16.41 -0.28
N ASN A 233 17.13 -16.17 -1.47
CA ASN A 233 17.12 -14.85 -2.11
C ASN A 233 15.84 -14.56 -2.90
N PHE A 234 14.92 -15.51 -2.98
CA PHE A 234 13.71 -15.45 -3.81
C PHE A 234 12.45 -15.12 -3.00
N GLY A 235 12.58 -14.93 -1.69
CA GLY A 235 11.47 -14.64 -0.81
C GLY A 235 11.93 -14.21 0.58
N ARG A 236 10.98 -13.96 1.47
CA ARG A 236 11.26 -13.66 2.87
C ARG A 236 10.09 -14.02 3.77
N ILE A 237 10.38 -14.22 5.05
CA ILE A 237 9.40 -14.43 6.11
C ILE A 237 9.55 -13.34 7.17
N VAL A 238 8.43 -12.80 7.63
CA VAL A 238 8.35 -11.81 8.68
C VAL A 238 7.37 -12.33 9.73
N VAL A 239 7.89 -12.59 10.93
CA VAL A 239 7.09 -13.04 12.07
C VAL A 239 7.17 -12.01 13.18
N ARG A 240 6.01 -11.56 13.68
CA ARG A 240 5.94 -10.58 14.76
C ARG A 240 4.72 -10.78 15.66
N ALA A 241 4.87 -10.44 16.94
CA ALA A 241 3.71 -10.29 17.82
C ALA A 241 2.93 -9.01 17.50
N SER A 242 1.60 -9.06 17.65
CA SER A 242 0.78 -7.84 17.69
C SER A 242 0.99 -7.12 19.01
N GLY A 243 1.03 -5.79 18.97
CA GLY A 243 1.15 -4.95 20.18
C GLY A 243 -0.18 -4.73 20.90
N THR A 244 -1.31 -5.00 20.24
CA THR A 244 -2.66 -4.70 20.74
C THR A 244 -3.52 -5.95 20.98
N GLU A 245 -3.15 -7.07 20.38
CA GLU A 245 -3.93 -8.31 20.42
C GLU A 245 -3.02 -9.51 20.75
N PRO A 246 -3.53 -10.57 21.40
CA PRO A 246 -2.76 -11.79 21.68
C PRO A 246 -2.64 -12.67 20.42
N VAL A 247 -2.07 -12.10 19.37
CA VAL A 247 -1.84 -12.78 18.07
C VAL A 247 -0.40 -12.62 17.61
N ILE A 248 0.11 -13.66 16.97
CA ILE A 248 1.33 -13.58 16.14
C ILE A 248 0.90 -13.43 14.69
N ARG A 249 1.50 -12.46 14.00
CA ARG A 249 1.36 -12.26 12.56
C ARG A 249 2.53 -12.94 11.87
N VAL A 250 2.22 -13.89 11.01
CA VAL A 250 3.17 -14.62 10.17
C VAL A 250 2.91 -14.20 8.73
N MET A 251 3.88 -13.54 8.13
CA MET A 251 3.86 -13.19 6.71
C MET A 251 5.00 -13.89 6.01
N ALA A 252 4.77 -14.49 4.86
CA ALA A 252 5.85 -14.85 3.95
C ALA A 252 5.50 -14.44 2.53
N GLU A 253 6.51 -14.22 1.72
CA GLU A 253 6.37 -13.92 0.30
C GLU A 253 7.53 -14.48 -0.51
N GLY A 254 7.29 -14.74 -1.79
CA GLY A 254 8.27 -15.31 -2.71
C GLY A 254 7.63 -15.84 -3.98
N ASP A 255 8.46 -16.29 -4.92
CA ASP A 255 8.04 -16.62 -6.29
C ASP A 255 7.14 -17.87 -6.41
N ASP A 256 7.19 -18.78 -5.44
CA ASP A 256 6.35 -19.99 -5.38
C ASP A 256 5.24 -19.84 -4.33
N GLU A 257 4.01 -19.60 -4.79
CA GLU A 257 2.84 -19.44 -3.91
C GLU A 257 2.59 -20.67 -3.02
N THR A 258 2.80 -21.88 -3.54
CA THR A 258 2.56 -23.12 -2.79
C THR A 258 3.56 -23.26 -1.66
N MET A 259 4.84 -22.95 -1.94
CA MET A 259 5.89 -22.92 -0.94
C MET A 259 5.60 -21.85 0.13
N VAL A 260 5.24 -20.64 -0.27
CA VAL A 260 4.92 -19.53 0.63
C VAL A 260 3.76 -19.92 1.57
N ARG A 261 2.67 -20.47 1.03
CA ARG A 261 1.53 -20.95 1.83
C ARG A 261 1.94 -22.02 2.83
N THR A 262 2.72 -23.00 2.38
CA THR A 262 3.19 -24.12 3.21
C THR A 262 4.04 -23.61 4.38
N ILE A 263 4.95 -22.67 4.13
CA ILE A 263 5.81 -22.08 5.18
C ILE A 263 4.95 -21.35 6.22
N VAL A 264 4.02 -20.50 5.78
CA VAL A 264 3.15 -19.75 6.70
C VAL A 264 2.30 -20.72 7.52
N GLU A 265 1.71 -21.74 6.90
CA GLU A 265 0.86 -22.71 7.58
C GLU A 265 1.60 -23.52 8.65
N ASN A 266 2.82 -23.98 8.34
CA ASN A 266 3.63 -24.72 9.30
C ASN A 266 3.99 -23.86 10.52
N VAL A 267 4.44 -22.62 10.29
CA VAL A 267 4.77 -21.70 11.39
C VAL A 267 3.51 -21.36 12.20
N CYS A 268 2.38 -21.12 11.54
CA CYS A 268 1.11 -20.86 12.20
C CYS A 268 0.66 -22.04 13.09
N ALA A 269 0.76 -23.27 12.60
CA ALA A 269 0.40 -24.46 13.35
C ALA A 269 1.29 -24.64 14.60
N ALA A 270 2.59 -24.39 14.49
CA ALA A 270 3.51 -24.45 15.62
C ALA A 270 3.25 -23.34 16.66
N VAL A 271 2.91 -22.12 16.21
CA VAL A 271 2.52 -21.03 17.12
C VAL A 271 1.24 -21.38 17.88
N ALA A 272 0.25 -21.98 17.21
CA ALA A 272 -1.01 -22.37 17.83
C ALA A 272 -0.85 -23.50 18.87
N SER A 273 0.11 -24.40 18.67
CA SER A 273 0.39 -25.51 19.57
C SER A 273 1.42 -25.18 20.66
N SER A 274 2.13 -24.06 20.54
CA SER A 274 3.11 -23.59 21.52
C SER A 274 2.48 -23.38 22.90
N LYS A 275 3.16 -23.91 23.92
CA LYS A 275 2.82 -23.73 25.34
C LYS A 275 3.88 -22.95 26.13
N ALA A 276 4.94 -22.51 25.44
CA ALA A 276 6.01 -21.67 26.00
C ALA A 276 5.50 -20.28 26.36
#